data_AF-A0A7K2EEB4-F1
#
_entry.id   AF-A0A7K2EEB4-F1
#
_cell.length_a   1.000
_cell.length_b   1.000
_cell.length_c   1.000
_cell.angle_alpha   90.00
_cell.angle_beta   90.00
_cell.angle_gamma   90.00
#
_symmetry.space_group_name_H-M   'P 1'
#
loop_
_entity.id
_entity.type
_entity.pdbx_description
1 polymer ?
#
loop_
_entity_poly.entity_id
_entity_poly.type
_entity_poly.pdbx_seq_one_letter_code
_entity_poly.pdbx_strand_id
1 'polypeptide(L)'
;DDALDFDGIYDAIRSAGLDLPERPVAADLDGQVVNCFIKCEADPTGRLRGRRQVALNDSDVHHTHHTKGAVGGVAAAAIGDPAVFVSVAGLQQGPAGGGSVAAIVDLGS
;
A
#
# COMPACT_ATOMS: atom_id res chain seq x y z
N ASP A 1 3.14 5.01 5.83
CA ASP A 1 2.94 6.45 6.09
C ASP A 1 1.91 7.15 5.20
N ASP A 2 1.97 7.01 3.88
CA ASP A 2 0.99 7.62 2.96
C ASP A 2 0.64 6.69 1.78
N ALA A 3 -0.25 7.14 0.89
CA ALA A 3 -0.70 6.37 -0.26
C ALA A 3 0.41 6.05 -1.30
N LEU A 4 1.60 6.64 -1.19
CA LEU A 4 2.75 6.42 -2.08
C LEU A 4 3.91 5.71 -1.37
N ASP A 5 3.68 5.21 -0.16
CA ASP A 5 4.71 4.59 0.67
C ASP A 5 5.01 3.16 0.18
N PHE A 6 5.87 3.09 -0.83
CA PHE A 6 6.45 1.86 -1.36
C PHE A 6 7.27 1.11 -0.31
N ASP A 7 8.04 1.85 0.47
CA ASP A 7 8.99 1.28 1.43
C ASP A 7 8.25 0.54 2.54
N GLY A 8 7.12 1.08 3.01
CA GLY A 8 6.26 0.40 3.98
C GLY A 8 5.73 -0.97 3.53
N ILE A 9 5.58 -1.21 2.23
CA ILE A 9 5.20 -2.54 1.69
C ILE A 9 6.38 -3.50 1.81
N TYR A 10 7.57 -3.09 1.39
CA TYR A 10 8.76 -3.92 1.48
C TYR A 10 9.20 -4.15 2.94
N ASP A 11 8.97 -3.19 3.83
CA ASP A 11 9.23 -3.37 5.26
C ASP A 11 8.31 -4.42 5.87
N ALA A 12 7.05 -4.49 5.46
CA ALA A 12 6.15 -5.57 5.86
C ALA A 12 6.60 -6.93 5.32
N ILE A 13 7.09 -6.99 4.07
CA ILE A 13 7.63 -8.22 3.45
C ILE A 13 8.90 -8.69 4.17
N ARG A 14 9.84 -7.78 4.46
CA ARG A 14 11.03 -8.08 5.27
C ARG A 14 10.67 -8.55 6.66
N SER A 15 9.72 -7.87 7.31
CA SER A 15 9.22 -8.27 8.63
C SER A 15 8.55 -9.65 8.62
N ALA A 16 8.02 -10.10 7.48
CA ALA A 16 7.45 -11.43 7.32
C ALA A 16 8.52 -12.53 7.15
N GLY A 17 9.80 -12.15 6.95
CA GLY A 17 10.94 -13.05 6.99
C GLY A 17 11.75 -13.15 5.69
N LEU A 18 11.39 -12.38 4.65
CA LEU A 18 12.08 -12.43 3.36
C LEU A 18 13.28 -11.47 3.36
N ASP A 19 14.48 -12.00 3.10
CA ASP A 19 15.69 -11.18 3.01
C ASP A 19 15.73 -10.46 1.66
N LEU A 20 15.78 -9.13 1.71
CA LEU A 20 15.67 -8.27 0.54
C LEU A 20 16.83 -7.27 0.50
N PRO A 21 17.32 -6.91 -0.70
CA PRO A 21 18.31 -5.85 -0.83
C PRO A 21 17.78 -4.52 -0.28
N GLU A 22 18.66 -3.54 -0.08
CA GLU A 22 18.30 -2.21 0.46
C GLU A 22 17.17 -1.54 -0.35
N ARG A 23 17.23 -1.67 -1.68
CA ARG A 23 16.24 -1.12 -2.63
C ARG A 23 15.64 -2.24 -3.47
N PRO A 24 14.68 -2.99 -2.92
CA PRO A 24 14.09 -4.12 -3.61
C PRO A 24 13.17 -3.64 -4.73
N VAL A 25 13.03 -4.50 -5.72
CA VAL A 25 12.05 -4.40 -6.79
C VAL A 25 11.21 -5.68 -6.81
N ALA A 26 10.08 -5.67 -7.53
CA ALA A 26 9.20 -6.84 -7.63
C ALA A 26 9.92 -8.14 -8.04
N ALA A 27 10.96 -8.05 -8.89
CA ALA A 27 11.73 -9.20 -9.33
C ALA A 27 12.56 -9.86 -8.19
N ASP A 28 12.90 -9.12 -7.14
CA ASP A 28 13.64 -9.65 -5.99
C ASP A 28 12.76 -10.51 -5.08
N LEU A 29 11.42 -10.49 -5.27
CA LEU A 29 10.48 -11.27 -4.48
C LEU A 29 10.42 -12.75 -4.90
N ASP A 30 10.91 -13.08 -6.10
CA ASP A 30 11.01 -14.43 -6.67
C ASP A 30 9.76 -15.32 -6.47
N GLY A 31 8.57 -14.73 -6.57
CA GLY A 31 7.29 -15.43 -6.39
C GLY A 31 6.98 -15.87 -4.96
N GLN A 32 7.77 -15.45 -3.96
CA GLN A 32 7.62 -15.84 -2.56
C GLN A 32 6.58 -15.01 -1.80
N VAL A 33 6.12 -13.87 -2.34
CA VAL A 33 5.02 -13.11 -1.72
C VAL A 33 3.69 -13.75 -2.10
N VAL A 34 3.00 -14.34 -1.12
CA VAL A 34 1.68 -14.96 -1.32
C VAL A 34 0.61 -13.87 -1.48
N ASN A 35 0.61 -12.89 -0.58
CA ASN A 35 -0.23 -11.69 -0.72
C ASN A 35 0.20 -10.58 0.24
N CYS A 36 -0.24 -9.35 -0.06
CA CYS A 36 -0.26 -8.22 0.86
C CYS A 36 -1.70 -7.78 1.16
N PHE A 37 -1.95 -7.45 2.42
CA PHE A 37 -3.22 -6.94 2.92
C PHE A 37 -3.03 -5.53 3.42
N ILE A 38 -3.64 -4.57 2.72
CA ILE A 38 -3.36 -3.14 2.88
C ILE A 38 -4.64 -2.40 3.25
N LYS A 39 -4.53 -1.56 4.28
CA LYS A 39 -5.51 -0.51 4.58
C LYS A 39 -5.07 0.80 3.95
N CYS A 40 -6.03 1.59 3.50
CA CYS A 40 -5.78 2.92 3.00
C CYS A 40 -6.95 3.88 3.26
N GLU A 41 -6.64 5.17 3.32
CA GLU A 41 -7.61 6.26 3.31
C GLU A 41 -7.03 7.52 2.67
N ALA A 42 -7.90 8.45 2.27
CA ALA A 42 -7.45 9.78 1.88
C ALA A 42 -7.06 10.56 3.12
N ASP A 43 -5.95 11.28 3.08
CA ASP A 43 -5.53 12.16 4.17
C ASP A 43 -6.63 13.20 4.45
N PRO A 44 -7.11 13.34 5.70
CA PRO A 44 -8.20 14.26 6.06
C PRO A 44 -7.85 15.74 5.83
N THR A 45 -6.56 16.09 5.73
CA THR A 45 -6.10 17.43 5.36
C THR A 45 -6.20 17.69 3.85
N GLY A 46 -6.51 16.67 3.05
CA GLY A 46 -6.56 16.75 1.60
C GLY A 46 -5.20 16.99 0.96
N ARG A 47 -4.11 16.50 1.58
CA ARG A 47 -2.74 16.66 1.08
C ARG A 47 -2.03 15.33 1.00
N LEU A 48 -1.10 15.23 0.05
CA LEU A 48 -0.19 14.11 -0.11
C LEU A 48 1.19 14.69 -0.41
N ARG A 49 2.16 14.44 0.47
CA ARG A 49 3.54 14.97 0.37
C ARG A 49 3.57 16.48 0.07
N GLY A 50 2.76 17.25 0.78
CA GLY A 50 2.63 18.70 0.64
C GLY A 50 1.77 19.19 -0.53
N ARG A 51 1.36 18.31 -1.45
CA ARG A 51 0.52 18.65 -2.61
C ARG A 51 -0.97 18.48 -2.29
N ARG A 52 -1.75 19.52 -2.60
CA ARG A 52 -3.22 19.49 -2.44
C ARG A 52 -3.82 18.42 -3.36
N GLN A 53 -4.67 17.58 -2.80
CA GLN A 53 -5.50 16.61 -3.48
C GLN A 53 -6.94 17.14 -3.61
N VAL A 54 -7.72 16.56 -4.52
CA VAL A 54 -9.14 16.93 -4.73
C VAL A 54 -10.13 15.86 -4.31
N ALA A 55 -9.65 14.64 -4.02
CA ALA A 55 -10.48 13.46 -3.80
C ALA A 55 -11.56 13.64 -2.71
N LEU A 56 -11.26 14.38 -1.62
CA LEU A 56 -12.23 14.61 -0.54
C LEU A 56 -13.42 15.49 -0.93
N ASN A 57 -13.25 16.34 -1.94
CA ASN A 57 -14.26 17.29 -2.41
C ASN A 57 -14.79 16.91 -3.81
N ASP A 58 -14.49 15.71 -4.27
CA ASP A 58 -14.96 15.17 -5.53
C ASP A 58 -16.36 14.60 -5.35
N SER A 59 -17.36 15.23 -5.99
CA SER A 59 -18.75 14.79 -5.95
C SER A 59 -19.05 13.62 -6.87
N ASP A 60 -18.18 13.35 -7.82
CA ASP A 60 -18.42 12.39 -8.90
C ASP A 60 -17.84 11.02 -8.54
N VAL A 61 -16.64 11.00 -7.95
CA VAL A 61 -15.95 9.79 -7.53
C VAL A 61 -15.59 9.88 -6.05
N HIS A 62 -16.18 8.98 -5.25
CA HIS A 62 -15.94 8.92 -3.82
C HIS A 62 -14.44 8.74 -3.50
N HIS A 63 -13.92 9.48 -2.52
CA HIS A 63 -12.49 9.50 -2.16
C HIS A 63 -11.88 8.12 -1.84
N THR A 64 -12.71 7.17 -1.40
CA THR A 64 -12.28 5.77 -1.18
C THR A 64 -11.92 5.07 -2.50
N HIS A 65 -12.59 5.37 -3.61
CA HIS A 65 -12.26 4.82 -4.92
C HIS A 65 -10.93 5.38 -5.42
N HIS A 66 -10.72 6.70 -5.28
CA HIS A 66 -9.43 7.35 -5.57
C HIS A 66 -8.28 6.69 -4.82
N THR A 67 -8.43 6.56 -3.51
CA THR A 67 -7.38 6.00 -2.65
C THR A 67 -7.15 4.52 -2.95
N LYS A 68 -8.21 3.73 -3.11
CA LYS A 68 -8.09 2.31 -3.48
C LYS A 68 -7.37 2.13 -4.80
N GLY A 69 -7.69 2.95 -5.80
CA GLY A 69 -7.03 2.92 -7.10
C GLY A 69 -5.54 3.28 -6.99
N ALA A 70 -5.22 4.36 -6.29
CA ALA A 70 -3.84 4.81 -6.09
C ALA A 70 -3.00 3.77 -5.34
N VAL A 71 -3.45 3.31 -4.17
CA VAL A 71 -2.74 2.34 -3.34
C VAL A 71 -2.69 0.96 -3.99
N GLY A 72 -3.76 0.56 -4.70
CA GLY A 72 -3.77 -0.66 -5.51
C GLY A 72 -2.70 -0.63 -6.60
N GLY A 73 -2.55 0.49 -7.31
CA GLY A 73 -1.50 0.66 -8.32
C GLY A 73 -0.09 0.65 -7.71
N VAL A 74 0.11 1.35 -6.59
CA VAL A 74 1.39 1.35 -5.85
C VAL A 74 1.75 -0.05 -5.38
N ALA A 75 0.81 -0.77 -4.77
CA ALA A 75 1.06 -2.10 -4.25
C ALA A 75 1.31 -3.13 -5.36
N ALA A 76 0.49 -3.12 -6.42
CA ALA A 76 0.70 -3.98 -7.58
C ALA A 76 2.05 -3.72 -8.26
N ALA A 77 2.47 -2.46 -8.35
CA ALA A 77 3.78 -2.11 -8.90
C ALA A 77 4.94 -2.54 -7.98
N ALA A 78 4.75 -2.50 -6.66
CA ALA A 78 5.75 -2.99 -5.70
C ALA A 78 5.92 -4.51 -5.76
N ILE A 79 4.83 -5.27 -5.80
CA ILE A 79 4.89 -6.73 -5.73
C ILE A 79 4.91 -7.43 -7.08
N GLY A 80 4.65 -6.71 -8.18
CA GLY A 80 4.59 -7.26 -9.53
C GLY A 80 3.31 -8.06 -9.84
N ASP A 81 2.31 -8.02 -8.95
CA ASP A 81 1.05 -8.75 -9.09
C ASP A 81 -0.15 -7.85 -8.74
N PRO A 82 -1.12 -7.66 -9.66
CA PRO A 82 -2.34 -6.91 -9.37
C PRO A 82 -3.31 -7.61 -8.39
N ALA A 83 -3.11 -8.89 -8.07
CA ALA A 83 -3.95 -9.68 -7.16
C ALA A 83 -3.68 -9.37 -5.67
N VAL A 84 -3.63 -8.08 -5.32
CA VAL A 84 -3.38 -7.58 -3.96
C VAL A 84 -4.67 -7.21 -3.23
N PHE A 85 -4.75 -7.51 -1.92
CA PHE A 85 -5.90 -7.10 -1.11
C PHE A 85 -5.75 -5.66 -0.61
N VAL A 86 -6.50 -4.73 -1.20
CA VAL A 86 -6.55 -3.32 -0.77
C VAL A 86 -7.94 -2.94 -0.28
N SER A 87 -8.02 -2.58 1.00
CA SER A 87 -9.23 -2.17 1.69
C SER A 87 -9.18 -0.71 2.12
N VAL A 88 -10.32 -0.04 2.03
CA VAL A 88 -10.50 1.40 2.30
C VAL A 88 -11.13 1.62 3.66
N ALA A 89 -11.33 2.88 4.06
CA ALA A 89 -11.80 3.29 5.37
C ALA A 89 -10.84 2.79 6.46
N GLY A 90 -9.60 3.29 6.38
CA GLY A 90 -8.49 2.97 7.28
C GLY A 90 -8.43 3.84 8.55
N LEU A 91 -9.51 4.54 8.91
CA LEU A 91 -9.53 5.39 10.09
C LEU A 91 -9.11 4.59 11.33
N GLN A 92 -8.11 5.09 12.07
CA GLN A 92 -7.49 4.43 13.23
C GLN A 92 -6.77 3.10 12.91
N GLN A 93 -6.53 2.78 11.63
CA GLN A 93 -5.85 1.58 11.17
C GLN A 93 -4.51 1.92 10.52
N GLY A 94 -3.78 2.86 11.14
CA GLY A 94 -2.54 3.46 10.65
C GLY A 94 -2.50 4.97 10.89
N PRO A 95 -1.46 5.67 10.39
CA PRO A 95 -1.44 7.14 10.37
C PRO A 95 -2.48 7.70 9.41
N ALA A 96 -2.88 8.96 9.63
CA ALA A 96 -3.83 9.66 8.77
C ALA A 96 -3.32 9.71 7.31
N GLY A 97 -4.16 9.32 6.35
CA GLY A 97 -3.79 9.28 4.93
C GLY A 97 -2.92 8.08 4.51
N GLY A 98 -2.57 7.22 5.45
CA GLY A 98 -1.88 5.97 5.22
C GLY A 98 -2.76 4.77 5.57
N GLY A 99 -2.12 3.74 6.13
CA GLY A 99 -2.78 2.56 6.68
C GLY A 99 -1.77 1.46 6.99
N SER A 100 -2.24 0.37 7.58
CA SER A 100 -1.44 -0.81 7.86
C SER A 100 -1.19 -1.65 6.61
N VAL A 101 -0.04 -2.33 6.61
CA VAL A 101 0.32 -3.35 5.62
C VAL A 101 0.70 -4.63 6.37
N ALA A 102 0.15 -5.76 5.94
CA ALA A 102 0.58 -7.08 6.35
C ALA A 102 0.97 -7.89 5.12
N ALA A 103 2.07 -8.63 5.18
CA ALA A 103 2.53 -9.52 4.12
C ALA A 103 2.49 -10.97 4.60
N ILE A 104 2.13 -11.87 3.70
CA ILE A 104 2.32 -13.31 3.87
C ILE A 104 3.32 -13.75 2.81
N VAL A 105 4.38 -14.42 3.25
CA VAL A 105 5.46 -14.93 2.39
C VAL A 105 5.61 -16.44 2.54
N ASP A 106 6.04 -17.09 1.47
CA ASP A 106 6.47 -18.48 1.45
C ASP A 106 7.99 -18.54 1.62
N LEU A 107 8.43 -19.02 2.78
CA LEU A 107 9.85 -19.21 3.10
C LEU A 107 10.38 -20.59 2.69
N GLY A 108 9.54 -21.40 2.04
CA GLY A 108 9.79 -22.82 1.85
C GLY A 108 9.62 -23.62 3.14
N SER A 109 9.65 -24.94 2.97
CA SER A 109 9.76 -25.94 4.04
C SER A 109 11.21 -26.37 4.24
#